data_AF-R7THZ5-F1
#
_entry.id   AF-R7THZ5-F1
#
_cell.length_a   1.000
_cell.length_b   1.000
_cell.length_c   1.000
_cell.angle_alpha   90.00
_cell.angle_beta   90.00
_cell.angle_gamma   90.00
#
_symmetry.space_group_name_H-M   'P 1'
#
loop_
_entity.id
_entity.type
_entity.pdbx_description
1 polymer ?
#
loop_
_entity_poly.entity_id
_entity_poly.type
_entity_poly.pdbx_seq_one_letter_code
_entity_poly.pdbx_strand_id
1 'polypeptide(L)'
;KHKDFNKVKLKVGRKLPRADNETNTAFRTRDIQLREQFHTADGSEPTTRRKLNVKELLSQCQHFSASVRREAVSGLHELLTFHPDVISSNLSLLLERVSELFVDKDAEVRSNVTKLLRVLFLGISLQNMSPFFSLLSAHLCCAMTHIYDDIKGDSLSILDLCLEHYPSLVTADSSRILENFLEQISAKSNTNKKQRTLLVNPNNKLTSQKWRLRVLQRIHSFLRAL
;
A
#
# COMPACT_ATOMS: atom_id res chain seq x y z
N LYS A 1 -12.61 -20.51 73.36
CA LYS A 1 -11.43 -21.05 72.64
C LYS A 1 -11.94 -21.84 71.44
N HIS A 2 -11.65 -21.38 70.23
CA HIS A 2 -11.96 -22.14 69.01
C HIS A 2 -10.99 -23.32 68.88
N LYS A 3 -11.45 -24.47 68.38
CA LYS A 3 -10.59 -25.64 68.16
C LYS A 3 -9.73 -25.42 66.92
N ASP A 4 -8.42 -25.64 67.06
CA ASP A 4 -7.43 -25.41 66.00
C ASP A 4 -7.46 -26.49 64.89
N PHE A 5 -7.98 -27.69 65.19
CA PHE A 5 -8.07 -28.79 64.22
C PHE A 5 -9.49 -29.34 64.16
N ASN A 6 -10.09 -29.33 62.96
CA ASN A 6 -11.43 -29.82 62.69
C ASN A 6 -11.38 -30.91 61.62
N LYS A 7 -11.51 -32.17 62.03
CA LYS A 7 -11.57 -33.31 61.11
C LYS A 7 -12.92 -33.31 60.39
N VAL A 8 -12.91 -33.21 59.06
CA VAL A 8 -14.13 -33.22 58.25
C VAL A 8 -14.78 -34.61 58.32
N LYS A 9 -16.10 -34.65 58.58
CA LYS A 9 -16.86 -35.91 58.60
C LYS A 9 -16.85 -36.55 57.21
N LEU A 10 -16.46 -37.82 57.14
CA LEU A 10 -16.45 -38.62 55.91
C LEU A 10 -17.88 -38.73 55.38
N LYS A 11 -18.10 -38.26 54.14
CA LYS A 11 -19.37 -38.44 53.43
C LYS A 11 -19.22 -39.63 52.48
N VAL A 12 -20.09 -40.61 52.63
CA VAL A 12 -20.09 -41.86 51.84
C VAL A 12 -20.20 -41.52 50.34
N GLY A 13 -19.39 -42.14 49.50
CA GLY A 13 -19.37 -41.94 48.04
C GLY A 13 -18.47 -40.82 47.50
N ARG A 14 -17.82 -40.02 48.36
CA ARG A 14 -16.80 -39.04 47.92
C ARG A 14 -15.39 -39.61 48.11
N LYS A 15 -14.47 -39.29 47.19
CA LYS A 15 -13.05 -39.66 47.32
C LYS A 15 -12.51 -39.10 48.64
N LEU A 16 -11.78 -39.95 49.37
CA LEU A 16 -11.13 -39.61 50.62
C LEU A 16 -10.28 -38.34 50.42
N PRO A 17 -10.50 -37.26 51.20
CA PRO A 17 -9.63 -36.09 51.13
C PRO A 17 -8.20 -36.50 51.46
N ARG A 18 -7.27 -35.85 50.75
CA ARG A 18 -5.83 -35.97 50.94
C ARG A 18 -5.46 -35.65 52.39
N ALA A 19 -4.41 -36.29 52.89
CA ALA A 19 -4.00 -36.12 54.29
C ALA A 19 -3.58 -34.67 54.55
N ASP A 20 -3.86 -34.14 55.75
CA ASP A 20 -3.58 -32.73 56.10
C ASP A 20 -2.09 -32.37 56.05
N ASN A 21 -1.20 -33.36 56.07
CA ASN A 21 0.25 -33.21 55.93
C ASN A 21 0.78 -33.45 54.50
N GLU A 22 -0.11 -33.66 53.51
CA GLU A 22 0.29 -33.88 52.13
C GLU A 22 0.73 -32.58 51.47
N THR A 23 1.99 -32.52 51.03
CA THR A 23 2.52 -31.39 50.27
C THR A 23 2.10 -31.51 48.81
N ASN A 24 1.27 -30.60 48.33
CA ASN A 24 0.84 -30.58 46.94
C ASN A 24 1.95 -30.03 46.02
N THR A 25 2.55 -30.90 45.20
CA THR A 25 3.60 -30.55 44.23
C THR A 25 3.07 -30.16 42.84
N ALA A 26 1.75 -30.04 42.67
CA ALA A 26 1.17 -29.61 41.41
C ALA A 26 1.31 -28.10 41.23
N PHE A 27 2.38 -27.67 40.57
CA PHE A 27 2.52 -26.30 40.07
C PHE A 27 2.34 -26.28 38.54
N ARG A 28 1.87 -25.14 38.03
CA ARG A 28 1.78 -24.88 36.59
C ARG A 28 2.57 -23.62 36.29
N THR A 29 3.58 -23.75 35.45
CA THR A 29 4.31 -22.60 34.88
C THR A 29 3.71 -22.24 33.53
N ARG A 30 3.76 -20.95 33.19
CA ARG A 30 3.46 -20.44 31.85
C ARG A 30 4.63 -19.57 31.42
N ASP A 31 5.07 -19.76 30.20
CA ASP A 31 6.15 -18.95 29.65
C ASP A 31 5.65 -17.56 29.27
N ILE A 32 6.45 -16.55 29.57
CA ILE A 32 6.18 -15.18 29.16
C ILE A 32 6.71 -15.04 27.73
N GLN A 33 5.81 -15.02 26.75
CA GLN A 33 6.17 -14.65 25.39
C GLN A 33 6.36 -13.14 25.31
N LEU A 34 7.61 -12.70 25.36
CA LEU A 34 7.95 -11.32 24.99
C LEU A 34 7.77 -11.16 23.49
N ARG A 35 7.05 -10.10 23.10
CA ARG A 35 7.02 -9.66 21.71
C ARG A 35 8.41 -9.14 21.38
N GLU A 36 9.06 -9.73 20.38
CA GLU A 36 10.35 -9.28 19.89
C GLU A 36 10.23 -7.81 19.44
N GLN A 37 11.00 -6.93 20.07
CA GLN A 37 11.08 -5.52 19.72
C GLN A 37 12.32 -5.32 18.85
N PHE A 38 12.11 -5.25 17.52
CA PHE A 38 13.08 -4.93 16.47
C PHE A 38 14.44 -5.63 16.55
N HIS A 39 14.72 -6.53 15.60
CA HIS A 39 16.02 -7.18 15.50
C HIS A 39 17.13 -6.14 15.36
N THR A 40 18.24 -6.32 16.09
CA THR A 40 19.53 -5.81 15.64
C THR A 40 19.82 -6.49 14.31
N ALA A 41 19.92 -5.73 13.22
CA ALA A 41 20.22 -6.26 11.90
C ALA A 41 21.50 -7.12 11.95
N ASP A 42 21.34 -8.44 12.04
CA ASP A 42 22.35 -9.37 11.57
C ASP A 42 22.50 -9.03 10.09
N GLY A 43 23.68 -8.55 9.67
CA GLY A 43 23.92 -7.82 8.41
C GLY A 43 23.66 -8.56 7.08
N SER A 44 22.78 -9.56 7.11
CA SER A 44 22.30 -10.36 5.98
C SER A 44 21.16 -9.67 5.20
N GLU A 45 20.31 -8.86 5.86
CA GLU A 45 19.15 -8.25 5.19
C GLU A 45 19.38 -6.78 4.79
N PRO A 46 18.98 -6.37 3.56
CA PRO A 46 19.03 -4.98 3.13
C PRO A 46 18.16 -4.09 4.04
N THR A 47 18.76 -3.06 4.62
CA THR A 47 18.08 -2.14 5.52
C THR A 47 18.34 -0.69 5.15
N THR A 48 17.41 0.18 5.54
CA THR A 48 17.54 1.64 5.41
C THR A 48 18.52 2.21 6.45
N ARG A 49 18.86 3.51 6.34
CA ARG A 49 19.60 4.24 7.40
C ARG A 49 18.99 4.13 8.80
N ARG A 50 17.66 3.93 8.88
CA ARG A 50 16.94 3.73 10.15
C ARG A 50 16.87 2.27 10.58
N LYS A 51 17.62 1.39 9.91
CA LYS A 51 17.67 -0.07 10.13
C LYS A 51 16.32 -0.77 9.94
N LEU A 52 15.46 -0.21 9.08
CA LEU A 52 14.18 -0.84 8.74
C LEU A 52 14.33 -1.71 7.50
N ASN A 53 13.77 -2.91 7.56
CA ASN A 53 13.69 -3.83 6.42
C ASN A 53 12.45 -3.54 5.55
N VAL A 54 12.37 -4.22 4.41
CA VAL A 54 11.29 -4.04 3.43
C VAL A 54 9.91 -4.34 4.02
N LYS A 55 9.78 -5.42 4.79
CA LYS A 55 8.51 -5.89 5.35
C LYS A 55 7.98 -4.92 6.41
N GLU A 56 8.87 -4.38 7.24
CA GLU A 56 8.55 -3.35 8.24
C GLU A 56 8.09 -2.07 7.57
N LEU A 57 8.78 -1.62 6.52
CA LEU A 57 8.38 -0.43 5.77
C LEU A 57 7.01 -0.62 5.11
N LEU A 58 6.76 -1.79 4.50
CA LEU A 58 5.47 -2.12 3.88
C LEU A 58 4.33 -2.20 4.90
N SER A 59 4.61 -2.66 6.12
CA SER A 59 3.65 -2.60 7.24
C SER A 59 3.35 -1.15 7.64
N GLN A 60 4.38 -0.31 7.73
CA GLN A 60 4.22 1.11 8.07
C GLN A 60 3.49 1.91 6.99
N CYS A 61 3.53 1.48 5.72
CA CYS A 61 2.72 2.07 4.64
C CYS A 61 1.21 2.00 4.91
N GLN A 62 0.71 1.08 5.74
CA GLN A 62 -0.72 1.00 6.07
C GLN A 62 -1.07 1.65 7.41
N HIS A 63 -0.11 2.31 8.05
CA HIS A 63 -0.31 2.90 9.36
C HIS A 63 -1.33 4.05 9.31
N PHE A 64 -2.12 4.24 10.37
CA PHE A 64 -3.15 5.29 10.42
C PHE A 64 -2.57 6.71 10.31
N SER A 65 -1.36 6.93 10.83
CA SER A 65 -0.67 8.23 10.77
C SER A 65 -0.06 8.49 9.39
N ALA A 66 -0.43 9.61 8.78
CA ALA A 66 0.12 10.05 7.50
C ALA A 66 1.63 10.30 7.55
N SER A 67 2.17 10.81 8.67
CA SER A 67 3.62 11.01 8.79
C SER A 67 4.38 9.69 8.73
N VAL A 68 3.84 8.65 9.39
CA VAL A 68 4.45 7.32 9.39
C VAL A 68 4.40 6.72 7.99
N ARG A 69 3.26 6.82 7.28
CA ARG A 69 3.17 6.34 5.89
C ARG A 69 4.13 7.08 4.97
N ARG A 70 4.24 8.40 5.09
CA ARG A 70 5.16 9.23 4.30
C ARG A 70 6.61 8.84 4.53
N GLU A 71 7.01 8.65 5.79
CA GLU A 71 8.36 8.19 6.16
C GLU A 71 8.62 6.78 5.63
N ALA A 72 7.63 5.89 5.69
CA ALA A 72 7.74 4.54 5.15
C ALA A 72 7.95 4.52 3.63
N VAL A 73 7.18 5.32 2.87
CA VAL A 73 7.35 5.45 1.41
C VAL A 73 8.72 6.04 1.06
N SER A 74 9.19 7.03 1.83
CA SER A 74 10.54 7.59 1.65
C SER A 74 11.63 6.55 1.97
N GLY A 75 11.43 5.75 3.02
CA GLY A 75 12.32 4.65 3.37
C GLY A 75 12.36 3.55 2.30
N LEU A 76 11.20 3.21 1.70
CA LEU A 76 11.16 2.29 0.55
C LEU A 76 11.91 2.87 -0.64
N HIS A 77 11.73 4.15 -0.95
CA HIS A 77 12.46 4.79 -2.04
C HIS A 77 13.97 4.72 -1.81
N GLU A 78 14.44 5.04 -0.60
CA GLU A 78 15.84 4.91 -0.21
C GLU A 78 16.33 3.46 -0.40
N LEU A 79 15.62 2.50 0.16
CA LEU A 79 15.99 1.09 0.16
C LEU A 79 16.11 0.52 -1.26
N LEU A 80 15.12 0.78 -2.12
CA LEU A 80 15.13 0.28 -3.50
C LEU A 80 16.19 0.97 -4.36
N THR A 81 16.58 2.21 -4.02
CA THR A 81 17.66 2.91 -4.72
C THR A 81 19.03 2.31 -4.38
N PHE A 82 19.26 1.97 -3.11
CA PHE A 82 20.54 1.39 -2.67
C PHE A 82 20.65 -0.12 -2.91
N HIS A 83 19.52 -0.84 -2.87
CA HIS A 83 19.46 -2.28 -3.01
C HIS A 83 18.39 -2.71 -4.03
N PRO A 84 18.64 -2.54 -5.35
CA PRO A 84 17.68 -2.90 -6.40
C PRO A 84 17.27 -4.38 -6.38
N ASP A 85 18.15 -5.29 -5.91
CA ASP A 85 17.89 -6.74 -5.80
C ASP A 85 16.69 -7.08 -4.89
N VAL A 86 16.32 -6.15 -4.01
CA VAL A 86 15.14 -6.25 -3.16
C VAL A 86 13.85 -6.32 -3.99
N ILE A 87 13.82 -5.64 -5.14
CA ILE A 87 12.64 -5.53 -5.99
C ILE A 87 12.20 -6.91 -6.47
N SER A 88 13.12 -7.70 -7.04
CA SER A 88 12.80 -9.04 -7.57
C SER A 88 12.28 -9.99 -6.49
N SER A 89 12.84 -9.91 -5.28
CA SER A 89 12.49 -10.80 -4.18
C SER A 89 11.15 -10.47 -3.52
N ASN A 90 10.66 -9.23 -3.67
CA ASN A 90 9.45 -8.75 -2.99
C ASN A 90 8.45 -8.10 -3.95
N LEU A 91 8.54 -8.38 -5.26
CA LEU A 91 7.82 -7.65 -6.30
C LEU A 91 6.30 -7.64 -6.09
N SER A 92 5.70 -8.79 -5.80
CA SER A 92 4.26 -8.91 -5.60
C SER A 92 3.76 -8.04 -4.45
N LEU A 93 4.43 -8.13 -3.29
CA LEU A 93 4.06 -7.39 -2.09
C LEU A 93 4.32 -5.88 -2.24
N LEU A 94 5.41 -5.51 -2.92
CA LEU A 94 5.70 -4.12 -3.25
C LEU A 94 4.59 -3.53 -4.12
N LEU A 95 4.23 -4.19 -5.22
CA LEU A 95 3.19 -3.69 -6.13
C LEU A 95 1.83 -3.63 -5.44
N GLU A 96 1.44 -4.65 -4.68
CA GLU A 96 0.19 -4.67 -3.92
C GLU A 96 0.12 -3.45 -2.99
N ARG A 97 1.06 -3.30 -2.05
CA ARG A 97 1.02 -2.24 -1.05
C ARG A 97 1.22 -0.84 -1.61
N VAL A 98 2.08 -0.68 -2.61
CA VAL A 98 2.31 0.64 -3.22
C VAL A 98 1.09 1.07 -4.04
N SER A 99 0.40 0.13 -4.71
CA SER A 99 -0.81 0.43 -5.49
C SER A 99 -2.00 0.87 -4.63
N GLU A 100 -2.15 0.31 -3.42
CA GLU A 100 -3.16 0.75 -2.45
C GLU A 100 -3.02 2.23 -2.05
N LEU A 101 -1.79 2.78 -2.06
CA LEU A 101 -1.50 4.16 -1.68
C LEU A 101 -1.87 5.20 -2.76
N PHE A 102 -2.33 4.78 -3.94
CA PHE A 102 -2.73 5.70 -5.00
C PHE A 102 -3.93 6.57 -4.59
N VAL A 103 -4.77 6.03 -3.70
CA VAL A 103 -5.96 6.68 -3.14
C VAL A 103 -5.73 7.20 -1.71
N ASP A 104 -4.48 7.36 -1.28
CA ASP A 104 -4.18 7.88 0.06
C ASP A 104 -4.82 9.27 0.26
N LYS A 105 -5.31 9.53 1.46
CA LYS A 105 -5.94 10.80 1.82
C LYS A 105 -4.93 11.96 1.81
N ASP A 106 -3.68 11.67 2.15
CA ASP A 106 -2.61 12.65 2.26
C ASP A 106 -1.92 12.89 0.91
N ALA A 107 -1.81 14.16 0.50
CA ALA A 107 -1.24 14.53 -0.80
C ALA A 107 0.29 14.31 -0.88
N GLU A 108 1.01 14.46 0.24
CA GLU A 108 2.46 14.23 0.24
C GLU A 108 2.79 12.75 0.13
N VAL A 109 1.97 11.88 0.76
CA VAL A 109 2.09 10.43 0.58
C VAL A 109 1.93 10.07 -0.90
N ARG A 110 0.86 10.53 -1.57
CA ARG A 110 0.64 10.26 -3.01
C ARG A 110 1.78 10.79 -3.90
N SER A 111 2.29 11.98 -3.60
CA SER A 111 3.44 12.56 -4.30
C SER A 111 4.71 11.70 -4.15
N ASN A 112 5.00 11.22 -2.93
CA ASN A 112 6.15 10.36 -2.68
C ASN A 112 5.98 8.96 -3.29
N VAL A 113 4.75 8.42 -3.34
CA VAL A 113 4.44 7.17 -4.05
C VAL A 113 4.75 7.30 -5.53
N THR A 114 4.41 8.42 -6.15
CA THR A 114 4.73 8.68 -7.57
C THR A 114 6.25 8.67 -7.80
N LYS A 115 7.04 9.23 -6.88
CA LYS A 115 8.51 9.17 -6.96
C LYS A 115 9.04 7.74 -6.78
N LEU A 116 8.50 7.01 -5.80
CA LEU A 116 8.83 5.60 -5.56
C LEU A 116 8.56 4.74 -6.79
N LEU A 117 7.40 4.92 -7.44
CA LEU A 117 7.05 4.20 -8.68
C LEU A 117 8.06 4.42 -9.79
N ARG A 118 8.61 5.63 -9.94
CA ARG A 118 9.63 5.91 -10.95
C ARG A 118 10.89 5.04 -10.75
N VAL A 119 11.35 4.90 -9.51
CA VAL A 119 12.48 4.01 -9.19
C VAL A 119 12.10 2.55 -9.38
N LEU A 120 10.91 2.17 -8.91
CA LEU A 120 10.41 0.80 -9.00
C LEU A 120 10.29 0.34 -10.46
N PHE A 121 9.72 1.17 -11.34
CA PHE A 121 9.53 0.82 -12.76
C PHE A 121 10.82 0.77 -13.56
N LEU A 122 11.86 1.52 -13.17
CA LEU A 122 13.19 1.38 -13.77
C LEU A 122 13.84 0.02 -13.43
N GLY A 123 13.49 -0.57 -12.29
CA GLY A 123 14.01 -1.86 -11.84
C GLY A 123 13.21 -3.09 -12.29
N ILE A 124 12.07 -2.92 -12.96
CA ILE A 124 11.18 -4.02 -13.36
C ILE A 124 11.13 -4.13 -14.88
N SER A 125 11.39 -5.34 -15.40
CA SER A 125 11.22 -5.62 -16.83
C SER A 125 9.75 -5.79 -17.19
N LEU A 126 9.41 -5.56 -18.47
CA LEU A 126 8.05 -5.74 -18.99
C LEU A 126 7.47 -7.14 -18.67
N GLN A 127 8.29 -8.19 -18.80
CA GLN A 127 7.87 -9.57 -18.54
C GLN A 127 7.52 -9.79 -17.07
N ASN A 128 8.29 -9.19 -16.15
CA ASN A 128 8.03 -9.31 -14.72
C ASN A 128 6.84 -8.44 -14.28
N MET A 129 6.58 -7.33 -14.98
CA MET A 129 5.42 -6.47 -14.68
C MET A 129 4.09 -7.06 -15.17
N SER A 130 4.11 -7.75 -16.33
CA SER A 130 2.90 -8.23 -17.02
C SER A 130 1.91 -8.99 -16.12
N PRO A 131 2.30 -9.91 -15.22
CA PRO A 131 1.37 -10.64 -14.36
C PRO A 131 0.65 -9.76 -13.33
N PHE A 132 1.28 -8.65 -12.93
CA PHE A 132 0.79 -7.77 -11.87
C PHE A 132 0.15 -6.49 -12.41
N PHE A 133 0.23 -6.26 -13.72
CA PHE A 133 -0.25 -5.02 -14.32
C PHE A 133 -1.77 -4.83 -14.17
N SER A 134 -2.54 -5.92 -14.18
CA SER A 134 -3.99 -5.87 -13.94
C SER A 134 -4.34 -5.32 -12.55
N LEU A 135 -3.56 -5.68 -11.53
CA LEU A 135 -3.70 -5.16 -10.16
C LEU A 135 -3.39 -3.66 -10.11
N LEU A 136 -2.30 -3.24 -10.75
CA LEU A 136 -1.90 -1.83 -10.82
C LEU A 136 -2.96 -1.00 -11.58
N SER A 137 -3.41 -1.50 -12.73
CA SER A 137 -4.42 -0.91 -13.61
C SER A 137 -5.75 -0.73 -12.86
N ALA A 138 -6.17 -1.72 -12.07
CA ALA A 138 -7.36 -1.62 -11.24
C ALA A 138 -7.27 -0.50 -10.19
N HIS A 139 -6.16 -0.41 -9.44
CA HIS A 139 -5.94 0.66 -8.47
C HIS A 139 -5.84 2.04 -9.13
N LEU A 140 -5.21 2.11 -10.31
CA LEU A 140 -5.17 3.34 -11.11
C LEU A 140 -6.58 3.78 -11.54
N CYS A 141 -7.41 2.85 -12.04
CA CYS A 141 -8.80 3.15 -12.39
C CYS A 141 -9.61 3.63 -11.18
N CYS A 142 -9.42 3.03 -10.00
CA CYS A 142 -10.03 3.48 -8.75
C CYS A 142 -9.60 4.90 -8.38
N ALA A 143 -8.31 5.23 -8.53
CA ALA A 143 -7.81 6.58 -8.29
C ALA A 143 -8.35 7.58 -9.32
N MET A 144 -8.52 7.17 -10.57
CA MET A 144 -9.06 8.02 -11.63
C MET A 144 -10.55 8.35 -11.45
N THR A 145 -11.31 7.41 -10.89
CA THR A 145 -12.75 7.58 -10.64
C THR A 145 -13.05 8.04 -9.22
N HIS A 146 -12.03 8.40 -8.45
CA HIS A 146 -12.15 8.74 -7.03
C HIS A 146 -13.02 9.98 -6.79
N ILE A 147 -13.76 10.02 -5.68
CA ILE A 147 -14.66 11.14 -5.35
C ILE A 147 -13.94 12.49 -5.20
N TYR A 148 -12.70 12.50 -4.72
CA TYR A 148 -11.87 13.70 -4.54
C TYR A 148 -11.05 14.02 -5.79
N ASP A 149 -11.20 15.24 -6.31
CA ASP A 149 -10.55 15.68 -7.55
C ASP A 149 -9.02 15.84 -7.43
N ASP A 150 -8.49 16.04 -6.23
CA ASP A 150 -7.05 16.02 -5.99
C ASP A 150 -6.45 14.63 -6.26
N ILE A 151 -7.12 13.55 -5.81
CA ILE A 151 -6.68 12.17 -6.07
C ILE A 151 -6.83 11.83 -7.55
N LYS A 152 -7.94 12.24 -8.18
CA LYS A 152 -8.12 12.12 -9.63
C LYS A 152 -6.96 12.78 -10.39
N GLY A 153 -6.61 14.01 -10.02
CA GLY A 153 -5.53 14.76 -10.67
C GLY A 153 -4.16 14.11 -10.49
N ASP A 154 -3.86 13.60 -9.29
CA ASP A 154 -2.60 12.94 -8.99
C ASP A 154 -2.46 11.60 -9.75
N SER A 155 -3.57 10.86 -9.92
CA SER A 155 -3.60 9.59 -10.66
C SER A 155 -3.10 9.72 -12.11
N LEU A 156 -3.27 10.89 -12.73
CA LEU A 156 -2.76 11.15 -14.08
C LEU A 156 -1.22 11.13 -14.16
N SER A 157 -0.54 11.47 -13.07
CA SER A 157 0.93 11.41 -13.01
C SER A 157 1.40 9.95 -12.94
N ILE A 158 0.61 9.08 -12.31
CA ILE A 158 0.87 7.63 -12.28
C ILE A 158 0.61 7.03 -13.66
N LEU A 159 -0.46 7.45 -14.33
CA LEU A 159 -0.74 7.04 -15.71
C LEU A 159 0.40 7.42 -16.66
N ASP A 160 0.98 8.60 -16.50
CA ASP A 160 2.15 9.02 -17.29
C ASP A 160 3.33 8.05 -17.12
N LEU A 161 3.61 7.60 -15.89
CA LEU A 161 4.65 6.61 -15.61
C LEU A 161 4.34 5.26 -16.26
N CYS A 162 3.08 4.81 -16.21
CA CYS A 162 2.68 3.57 -16.87
C CYS A 162 2.86 3.63 -18.38
N LEU A 163 2.52 4.76 -19.02
CA LEU A 163 2.72 4.97 -20.46
C LEU A 163 4.20 5.09 -20.83
N GLU A 164 5.02 5.68 -19.97
CA GLU A 164 6.46 5.85 -20.16
C GLU A 164 7.19 4.49 -20.14
N HIS A 165 6.86 3.61 -19.18
CA HIS A 165 7.58 2.35 -18.95
C HIS A 165 6.91 1.11 -19.56
N TYR A 166 5.57 1.07 -19.63
CA TYR A 166 4.80 -0.11 -20.03
C TYR A 166 3.70 0.19 -21.06
N PRO A 167 4.01 0.86 -22.18
CA PRO A 167 3.02 1.28 -23.16
C PRO A 167 2.15 0.11 -23.68
N SER A 168 2.75 -1.04 -23.96
CA SER A 168 2.05 -2.22 -24.47
C SER A 168 1.08 -2.86 -23.47
N LEU A 169 1.34 -2.72 -22.15
CA LEU A 169 0.43 -3.22 -21.13
C LEU A 169 -0.76 -2.28 -20.93
N VAL A 170 -0.50 -0.96 -20.99
CA VAL A 170 -1.54 0.06 -20.95
C VAL A 170 -2.51 -0.09 -22.12
N THR A 171 -2.03 -0.42 -23.32
CA THR A 171 -2.89 -0.59 -24.50
C THR A 171 -3.77 -1.83 -24.44
N ALA A 172 -3.31 -2.90 -23.79
CA ALA A 172 -4.12 -4.10 -23.56
C ALA A 172 -5.40 -3.80 -22.73
N ASP A 173 -5.29 -2.88 -21.77
CA ASP A 173 -6.41 -2.39 -20.93
C ASP A 173 -6.95 -1.02 -21.38
N SER A 174 -6.67 -0.64 -22.63
CA SER A 174 -6.93 0.72 -23.13
C SER A 174 -8.38 1.16 -23.00
N SER A 175 -9.36 0.29 -23.21
CA SER A 175 -10.78 0.66 -23.14
C SER A 175 -11.13 1.30 -21.80
N ARG A 176 -10.77 0.67 -20.69
CA ARG A 176 -11.07 1.14 -19.33
C ARG A 176 -10.26 2.38 -18.97
N ILE A 177 -8.96 2.35 -19.20
CA ILE A 177 -8.07 3.45 -18.81
C ILE A 177 -8.37 4.71 -19.63
N LEU A 178 -8.60 4.55 -20.94
CA LEU A 178 -8.92 5.65 -21.84
C LEU A 178 -10.30 6.23 -21.55
N GLU A 179 -11.31 5.40 -21.31
CA GLU A 179 -12.64 5.87 -20.90
C GLU A 179 -12.56 6.72 -19.62
N ASN A 180 -11.91 6.20 -18.58
CA ASN A 180 -11.72 6.93 -17.32
C ASN A 180 -10.95 8.24 -17.53
N PHE A 181 -9.90 8.22 -18.36
CA PHE A 181 -9.12 9.41 -18.68
C PHE A 181 -9.96 10.46 -19.40
N LEU A 182 -10.72 10.04 -20.42
CA LEU A 182 -11.59 10.93 -21.20
C LEU A 182 -12.70 11.54 -20.33
N GLU A 183 -13.25 10.77 -19.38
CA GLU A 183 -14.23 11.29 -18.42
C GLU A 183 -13.65 12.35 -17.49
N GLN A 184 -12.41 12.20 -17.03
CA GLN A 184 -11.75 13.22 -16.22
C GLN A 184 -11.48 14.52 -16.96
N ILE A 185 -11.16 14.46 -18.26
CA ILE A 185 -10.78 15.65 -19.04
C ILE A 185 -11.95 16.29 -19.77
N SER A 186 -13.11 15.63 -19.85
CA SER A 186 -14.26 16.13 -20.62
C SER A 186 -15.58 15.98 -19.88
N ALA A 187 -16.33 17.06 -19.82
CA ALA A 187 -17.69 17.08 -19.31
C ALA A 187 -18.69 16.97 -20.46
N LYS A 188 -19.80 16.27 -20.24
CA LYS A 188 -20.94 16.31 -21.16
C LYS A 188 -21.61 17.68 -21.03
N SER A 189 -21.91 18.33 -22.15
CA SER A 189 -22.62 19.61 -22.14
C SER A 189 -24.04 19.43 -21.60
N ASN A 190 -24.46 20.32 -20.70
CA ASN A 190 -25.83 20.34 -20.18
C ASN A 190 -26.89 20.59 -21.27
N THR A 191 -26.51 21.26 -22.36
CA THR A 191 -27.42 21.64 -23.45
C THR A 191 -27.60 20.53 -24.49
N ASN A 192 -26.59 19.68 -24.69
CA ASN A 192 -26.62 18.64 -25.69
C ASN A 192 -25.81 17.42 -25.23
N LYS A 193 -26.48 16.34 -24.83
CA LYS A 193 -25.84 15.13 -24.26
C LYS A 193 -24.83 14.44 -25.18
N LYS A 194 -24.88 14.72 -26.50
CA LYS A 194 -23.94 14.23 -27.51
C LYS A 194 -22.66 15.08 -27.63
N GLN A 195 -22.64 16.29 -27.08
CA GLN A 195 -21.50 17.21 -27.15
C GLN A 195 -20.69 17.13 -25.86
N ARG A 196 -19.39 16.82 -25.98
CA ARG A 196 -18.44 16.83 -24.86
C ARG A 196 -17.56 18.07 -24.95
N THR A 197 -17.37 18.76 -23.84
CA THR A 197 -16.50 19.94 -23.73
C THR A 197 -15.33 19.59 -22.84
N LEU A 198 -14.10 19.94 -23.26
CA LEU A 198 -12.92 19.74 -22.43
C LEU A 198 -13.01 20.60 -21.18
N LEU A 199 -12.86 19.97 -20.02
CA LEU A 199 -12.82 20.65 -18.73
C LEU A 199 -11.55 21.48 -18.66
N VAL A 200 -11.75 22.77 -18.40
CA VAL A 200 -10.67 23.72 -18.23
C VAL A 200 -10.26 23.71 -16.77
N ASN A 201 -9.23 22.93 -16.45
CA ASN A 201 -8.50 22.98 -15.18
C ASN A 201 -9.33 22.61 -13.93
N PRO A 202 -9.57 21.31 -13.67
CA PRO A 202 -10.39 20.87 -12.53
C PRO A 202 -9.84 21.28 -11.15
N ASN A 203 -8.52 21.44 -10.98
CA ASN A 203 -7.90 21.67 -9.66
C ASN A 203 -7.37 23.10 -9.44
N ASN A 204 -7.58 24.02 -10.38
CA ASN A 204 -7.11 25.43 -10.36
C ASN A 204 -5.59 25.66 -10.12
N LYS A 205 -4.78 24.59 -9.96
CA LYS A 205 -3.34 24.61 -9.64
C LYS A 205 -2.45 24.92 -10.85
N LEU A 206 -2.91 24.66 -12.07
CA LEU A 206 -2.17 24.89 -13.30
C LEU A 206 -2.81 25.99 -14.15
N THR A 207 -2.06 26.61 -15.05
CA THR A 207 -2.70 27.46 -16.06
C THR A 207 -3.49 26.59 -17.05
N SER A 208 -4.60 27.12 -17.53
CA SER A 208 -5.49 26.50 -18.53
C SER A 208 -4.74 25.94 -19.75
N GLN A 209 -3.68 26.62 -20.19
CA GLN A 209 -2.84 26.19 -21.32
C GLN A 209 -1.91 25.02 -20.96
N LYS A 210 -1.23 25.08 -19.80
CA LYS A 210 -0.35 23.98 -19.34
C LYS A 210 -1.14 22.69 -19.11
N TRP A 211 -2.37 22.79 -18.60
CA TRP A 211 -3.27 21.65 -18.45
C TRP A 211 -3.57 21.00 -19.81
N ARG A 212 -4.03 21.79 -20.79
CA ARG A 212 -4.32 21.28 -22.14
C ARG A 212 -3.10 20.64 -22.80
N LEU A 213 -1.92 21.24 -22.65
CA LEU A 213 -0.69 20.67 -23.19
C LEU A 213 -0.41 19.28 -22.61
N ARG A 214 -0.51 19.10 -21.28
CA ARG A 214 -0.32 17.79 -20.64
C ARG A 214 -1.34 16.76 -21.10
N VAL A 215 -2.61 17.17 -21.23
CA VAL A 215 -3.67 16.28 -21.75
C VAL A 215 -3.36 15.84 -23.18
N LEU A 216 -2.96 16.75 -24.07
CA LEU A 216 -2.59 16.42 -25.44
C LEU A 216 -1.34 15.53 -25.51
N GLN A 217 -0.35 15.78 -24.65
CA GLN A 217 0.83 14.93 -24.53
C GLN A 217 0.46 13.50 -24.13
N ARG A 218 -0.46 13.33 -23.18
CA ARG A 218 -0.96 12.00 -22.78
C ARG A 218 -1.67 11.28 -23.90
N ILE A 219 -2.59 11.97 -24.59
CA ILE A 219 -3.29 11.41 -25.75
C ILE A 219 -2.27 11.00 -26.81
N HIS A 220 -1.26 11.83 -27.09
CA HIS A 220 -0.19 11.50 -28.01
C HIS A 220 0.60 10.25 -27.57
N SER A 221 0.96 10.14 -26.29
CA SER A 221 1.64 8.96 -25.75
C SER A 221 0.79 7.69 -25.86
N PHE A 222 -0.52 7.78 -25.61
CA PHE A 222 -1.46 6.67 -25.83
C PHE A 222 -1.52 6.24 -27.29
N LEU A 223 -1.68 7.21 -28.19
CA LEU A 223 -1.74 6.93 -29.64
C LEU A 223 -0.43 6.39 -30.20
N ARG A 224 0.71 6.77 -29.60
CA ARG A 224 2.03 6.23 -29.97
C ARG A 224 2.24 4.81 -29.45
N ALA A 225 1.56 4.43 -28.37
CA ALA A 225 1.64 3.10 -27.78
C ALA A 225 0.75 2.07 -28.48
N LEU A 226 -0.28 2.53 -29.20
CA LEU A 226 -1.19 1.73 -30.05
C LEU A 226 -0.51 1.38 -31.38
#